data_AF-A0A127Q6B5-F1
#
_entry.id   AF-A0A127Q6B5-F1
#
_cell.length_a   1.000
_cell.length_b   1.000
_cell.length_c   1.000
_cell.angle_alpha   90.00
_cell.angle_beta   90.00
_cell.angle_gamma   90.00
#
_symmetry.space_group_name_H-M   'P 1'
#
loop_
_entity.id
_entity.type
_entity.pdbx_description
1 polymer ?
#
loop_
_entity_poly.entity_id
_entity_poly.type
_entity_poly.pdbx_seq_one_letter_code
_entity_poly.pdbx_strand_id
1 'polypeptide(L)'
;MQEADNSKIRDLLWLNLQESEDDVRGEALMGLAFRKDKRIIPVLLELLDDDCRIFELNAAESIASPLLLERLNTIEKSVAGDDSIDSYWYRCLVDAIAKCSHTHIQEQPSLLGT
;
A
#
# COMPACT_ATOMS: atom_id res chain seq x y z
N MET A 1 22.47 -11.05 2.96
CA MET A 1 21.95 -11.93 4.04
C MET A 1 20.48 -11.57 4.16
N GLN A 2 19.59 -12.43 3.68
CA GLN A 2 18.16 -12.14 3.67
C GLN A 2 17.66 -12.34 5.11
N GLU A 3 17.31 -11.26 5.81
CA GLU A 3 16.49 -11.42 7.02
C GLU A 3 15.17 -12.03 6.57
N ALA A 4 15.00 -13.32 6.87
CA ALA A 4 13.78 -14.04 6.54
C ALA A 4 12.61 -13.30 7.19
N ASP A 5 11.64 -12.88 6.37
CA ASP A 5 10.41 -12.25 6.83
C ASP A 5 9.77 -13.12 7.92
N ASN A 6 9.63 -12.57 9.11
CA ASN A 6 9.15 -13.26 10.30
C ASN A 6 8.30 -12.34 11.17
N SER A 7 7.55 -12.92 12.11
CA SER A 7 6.62 -12.16 12.95
C SER A 7 7.30 -11.04 13.73
N LYS A 8 8.53 -11.23 14.23
CA LYS A 8 9.24 -10.19 15.00
C LYS A 8 9.52 -8.94 14.18
N ILE A 9 9.87 -9.11 12.90
CA ILE A 9 10.09 -7.98 11.99
C ILE A 9 8.76 -7.23 11.78
N ARG A 10 7.65 -7.96 11.57
CA ARG A 10 6.34 -7.33 11.43
C ARG A 10 5.93 -6.60 12.71
N ASP A 11 6.16 -7.19 13.87
CA ASP A 11 5.84 -6.57 15.16
C ASP A 11 6.64 -5.27 15.40
N LEU A 12 7.92 -5.24 15.03
CA LEU A 12 8.73 -4.01 15.07
C LEU A 12 8.21 -2.94 14.11
N LEU A 13 7.79 -3.33 12.90
CA LEU A 13 7.19 -2.37 11.95
C LEU A 13 5.86 -1.83 12.48
N TRP A 14 5.03 -2.66 13.12
CA TRP A 14 3.82 -2.19 13.79
C TRP A 14 4.10 -1.21 14.93
N LEU A 15 5.18 -1.40 15.68
CA LEU A 15 5.64 -0.42 16.68
C LEU A 15 6.03 0.90 16.01
N ASN A 16 6.77 0.84 14.90
CA ASN A 16 7.25 2.02 14.18
C ASN A 16 6.11 2.87 13.59
N LEU A 17 4.90 2.33 13.40
CA LEU A 17 3.73 3.13 13.01
C LEU A 17 3.30 4.14 14.08
N GLN A 18 3.78 4.02 15.32
CA GLN A 18 3.47 4.93 16.43
C GLN A 18 4.57 5.99 16.66
N GLU A 19 5.63 5.97 15.86
CA GLU A 19 6.75 6.91 16.00
C GLU A 19 6.37 8.33 15.58
N SER A 20 6.98 9.33 16.21
CA SER A 20 6.68 10.74 15.92
C SER A 20 7.18 11.19 14.55
N GLU A 21 8.25 10.57 14.05
CA GLU A 21 8.85 10.93 12.77
C GLU A 21 8.08 10.30 11.61
N ASP A 22 7.60 11.14 10.71
CA ASP A 22 6.70 10.71 9.64
C ASP A 22 7.37 9.73 8.67
N ASP A 23 8.66 9.95 8.37
CA ASP A 23 9.42 9.07 7.49
C ASP A 23 9.56 7.67 8.10
N VAL A 24 9.70 7.57 9.43
CA VAL A 24 9.75 6.28 10.13
C VAL A 24 8.41 5.54 10.02
N ARG A 25 7.29 6.26 10.18
CA ARG A 25 5.95 5.67 10.00
C ARG A 25 5.72 5.23 8.55
N GLY A 26 6.09 6.07 7.59
CA GLY A 26 5.94 5.78 6.16
C GLY A 26 6.73 4.56 5.70
N GLU A 27 7.99 4.44 6.14
CA GLU A 27 8.83 3.27 5.88
C GLU A 27 8.27 2.00 6.55
N ALA A 28 7.73 2.13 7.76
CA ALA A 28 7.08 1.02 8.44
C ALA A 28 5.82 0.54 7.70
N LEU A 29 5.00 1.48 7.22
CA LEU A 29 3.80 1.22 6.43
C LEU A 29 4.14 0.46 5.14
N MET A 30 5.13 0.93 4.38
CA MET A 30 5.64 0.23 3.19
C MET A 30 6.21 -1.15 3.53
N GLY A 31 6.98 -1.25 4.62
CA GLY A 31 7.59 -2.50 5.07
C GLY A 31 6.56 -3.59 5.38
N LEU A 32 5.41 -3.22 5.96
CA LEU A 32 4.28 -4.12 6.23
C LEU A 32 3.55 -4.51 4.94
N ALA A 33 3.30 -3.54 4.05
CA ALA A 33 2.65 -3.79 2.77
C ALA A 33 3.46 -4.71 1.85
N PHE A 34 4.78 -4.50 1.75
CA PHE A 34 5.70 -5.33 0.99
C PHE A 34 5.70 -6.80 1.47
N ARG A 35 5.62 -6.98 2.79
CA ARG A 35 5.51 -8.30 3.44
C ARG A 35 4.08 -8.87 3.42
N LYS A 36 3.15 -8.21 2.73
CA LYS A 36 1.74 -8.59 2.57
C LYS A 36 0.99 -8.77 3.89
N ASP A 37 1.33 -7.99 4.92
CA ASP A 37 0.59 -8.00 6.18
C ASP A 37 -0.76 -7.29 6.00
N LYS A 38 -1.80 -8.07 5.69
CA LYS A 38 -3.15 -7.56 5.41
C LYS A 38 -3.79 -6.80 6.58
N ARG A 39 -3.24 -6.90 7.79
CA ARG A 39 -3.70 -6.10 8.95
C ARG A 39 -3.51 -4.60 8.73
N ILE A 40 -2.69 -4.19 7.76
CA ILE A 40 -2.46 -2.78 7.42
C ILE A 40 -3.61 -2.14 6.61
N ILE A 41 -4.53 -2.93 6.05
CA ILE A 41 -5.59 -2.42 5.17
C ILE A 41 -6.49 -1.39 5.87
N PRO A 42 -7.00 -1.61 7.11
CA PRO A 42 -7.76 -0.59 7.83
C PRO A 42 -6.97 0.69 8.08
N VAL A 43 -5.67 0.59 8.37
CA VAL A 43 -4.79 1.76 8.56
C VAL A 43 -4.67 2.55 7.26
N LEU A 44 -4.48 1.87 6.12
CA LEU A 44 -4.47 2.53 4.81
C LEU A 44 -5.80 3.20 4.49
N LEU A 45 -6.94 2.63 4.88
CA LEU A 45 -8.25 3.26 4.65
C LEU A 45 -8.45 4.56 5.45
N GLU A 46 -7.77 4.69 6.58
CA GLU A 46 -7.72 5.90 7.41
C GLU A 46 -6.73 6.95 6.87
N LEU A 47 -5.58 6.51 6.35
CA LEU A 47 -4.50 7.40 5.90
C LEU A 47 -4.62 7.84 4.43
N LEU A 48 -5.35 7.10 3.59
CA LEU A 48 -5.54 7.46 2.19
C LEU A 48 -6.63 8.54 2.09
N ASP A 49 -6.21 9.80 2.05
CA ASP A 49 -7.00 10.98 1.73
C ASP A 49 -6.31 11.83 0.64
N ASP A 50 -6.82 13.03 0.38
CA ASP A 50 -6.28 13.97 -0.61
C ASP A 50 -4.90 14.53 -0.25
N ASP A 51 -4.50 14.48 1.02
CA ASP A 51 -3.21 14.95 1.54
C ASP A 51 -2.23 13.79 1.84
N CYS A 52 -2.58 12.54 1.50
CA CYS A 52 -1.74 11.39 1.80
C CYS A 52 -0.37 11.47 1.12
N ARG A 53 0.66 10.90 1.76
CA ARG A 53 2.03 10.94 1.22
C ARG A 53 2.25 9.79 0.24
N ILE A 54 3.39 9.83 -0.42
CA ILE A 54 3.81 8.80 -1.38
C ILE A 54 3.94 7.42 -0.71
N PHE A 55 4.24 7.37 0.59
CA PHE A 55 4.33 6.14 1.36
C PHE A 55 3.01 5.36 1.38
N GLU A 56 1.88 6.04 1.59
CA GLU A 56 0.54 5.44 1.63
C GLU A 56 0.15 4.89 0.25
N LEU A 57 0.43 5.65 -0.82
CA LEU A 57 0.17 5.22 -2.20
C LEU A 57 1.02 4.00 -2.58
N ASN A 58 2.32 4.03 -2.30
CA ASN A 58 3.22 2.91 -2.57
C ASN A 58 2.87 1.67 -1.72
N ALA A 59 2.41 1.86 -0.49
CA ALA A 59 1.91 0.79 0.36
C ALA A 59 0.59 0.20 -0.20
N ALA A 60 -0.32 1.04 -0.70
CA ALA A 60 -1.54 0.61 -1.37
C ALA A 60 -1.24 -0.19 -2.66
N GLU A 61 -0.32 0.31 -3.48
CA GLU A 61 0.20 -0.41 -4.65
C GLU A 61 0.78 -1.77 -4.24
N SER A 62 1.65 -1.77 -3.22
CA SER A 62 2.34 -2.96 -2.74
C SER A 62 1.37 -3.99 -2.18
N ILE A 63 0.35 -3.61 -1.40
CA ILE A 63 -0.63 -4.57 -0.85
C ILE A 63 -1.63 -5.03 -1.93
N ALA A 64 -1.89 -4.20 -2.95
CA ALA A 64 -2.76 -4.48 -4.10
C ALA A 64 -4.14 -5.02 -3.70
N SER A 65 -4.75 -4.44 -2.68
CA SER A 65 -6.03 -4.91 -2.13
C SER A 65 -7.21 -4.20 -2.80
N PRO A 66 -8.17 -4.93 -3.40
CA PRO A 66 -9.38 -4.33 -3.98
C PRO A 66 -10.20 -3.52 -2.98
N LEU A 67 -10.03 -3.78 -1.67
CA LEU A 67 -10.68 -3.02 -0.60
C LEU A 67 -10.27 -1.54 -0.56
N LEU A 68 -9.12 -1.17 -1.15
CA LEU A 68 -8.64 0.21 -1.20
C LEU A 68 -9.14 0.97 -2.43
N LEU A 69 -9.74 0.28 -3.40
CA LEU A 69 -10.03 0.84 -4.72
C LEU A 69 -11.03 2.00 -4.68
N GLU A 70 -12.06 1.93 -3.84
CA GLU A 70 -13.03 3.01 -3.68
C GLU A 70 -12.37 4.29 -3.15
N ARG A 71 -11.49 4.15 -2.15
CA ARG A 71 -10.78 5.28 -1.56
C ARG A 71 -9.83 5.93 -2.57
N LEU A 72 -9.02 5.14 -3.25
CA LEU A 72 -8.07 5.64 -4.26
C LEU A 72 -8.77 6.36 -5.42
N ASN A 73 -9.89 5.82 -5.92
CA ASN A 73 -10.69 6.50 -6.95
C ASN A 73 -11.35 7.79 -6.45
N THR A 74 -11.61 7.90 -5.14
CA THR A 74 -12.14 9.14 -4.55
C THR A 74 -11.07 10.23 -4.59
N ILE A 75 -9.82 9.88 -4.26
CA ILE A 75 -8.67 10.78 -4.34
C ILE A 75 -8.42 11.19 -5.79
N GLU A 76 -8.42 10.25 -6.74
CA GLU A 76 -8.21 10.57 -8.17
C GLU A 76 -9.24 11.60 -8.67
N LYS A 77 -10.51 11.45 -8.25
CA LYS A 77 -11.57 12.39 -8.61
C LYS A 77 -11.42 13.76 -7.95
N SER A 78 -10.92 13.84 -6.72
CA SER A 78 -10.78 15.12 -6.03
C SER A 78 -9.66 15.98 -6.62
N VAL A 79 -8.61 15.34 -7.15
CA VAL A 79 -7.46 16.01 -7.76
C VAL A 79 -7.56 16.17 -9.28
N ALA A 80 -8.65 15.70 -9.89
CA ALA A 80 -8.82 15.69 -11.34
C ALA A 80 -8.83 17.12 -11.92
N GLY A 81 -7.87 17.42 -12.79
CA GLY A 81 -7.74 18.72 -13.45
C GLY A 81 -7.05 19.80 -12.60
N ASP A 82 -6.47 19.43 -11.46
CA ASP A 82 -5.60 20.32 -10.70
C ASP A 82 -4.15 20.22 -11.24
N ASP A 83 -3.75 21.22 -12.03
CA ASP A 83 -2.41 21.32 -12.63
C ASP A 83 -1.30 21.59 -11.59
N SER A 84 -1.65 21.85 -10.32
CA SER A 84 -0.68 22.06 -9.24
C SER A 84 -0.20 20.77 -8.58
N ILE A 85 -0.87 19.66 -8.84
CA ILE A 85 -0.54 18.36 -8.26
C ILE A 85 0.81 17.86 -8.76
N ASP A 86 1.63 17.37 -7.83
CA ASP A 86 2.91 16.77 -8.16
C ASP A 86 2.72 15.54 -9.08
N SER A 87 3.36 15.59 -10.25
CA SER A 87 3.20 14.56 -11.28
C SER A 87 3.70 13.18 -10.85
N TYR A 88 4.68 13.10 -9.94
CA TYR A 88 5.19 11.84 -9.43
C TYR A 88 4.22 11.24 -8.41
N TRP A 89 3.69 12.06 -7.51
CA TRP A 89 2.62 11.65 -6.60
C TRP A 89 1.39 11.15 -7.36
N TYR A 90 0.93 11.88 -8.39
CA TYR A 90 -0.22 11.46 -9.20
C TYR A 90 0.05 10.13 -9.94
N ARG A 91 1.28 9.90 -10.41
CA ARG A 91 1.67 8.62 -11.00
C ARG A 91 1.54 7.48 -9.98
N CYS A 92 2.03 7.65 -8.75
CA CYS A 92 1.89 6.67 -7.68
C CYS A 92 0.43 6.34 -7.37
N LEU A 93 -0.47 7.34 -7.39
CA LEU A 93 -1.90 7.14 -7.21
C LEU A 93 -2.49 6.25 -8.31
N VAL A 94 -2.19 6.56 -9.58
CA VAL A 94 -2.66 5.78 -10.73
C VAL A 94 -2.12 4.35 -10.71
N ASP A 95 -0.85 4.16 -10.34
CA ASP A 95 -0.24 2.84 -10.22
C ASP A 95 -0.89 2.02 -9.09
N ALA A 96 -1.17 2.63 -7.94
CA ALA A 96 -1.90 2.01 -6.84
C ALA A 96 -3.32 1.59 -7.25
N ILE A 97 -4.06 2.45 -7.95
CA ILE A 97 -5.39 2.13 -8.52
C ILE A 97 -5.28 0.93 -9.46
N ALA A 98 -4.32 0.97 -10.39
CA ALA A 98 -4.09 -0.11 -11.35
C ALA A 98 -3.80 -1.45 -10.65
N LYS A 99 -2.97 -1.47 -9.60
CA LYS A 99 -2.70 -2.71 -8.84
C LYS A 99 -3.91 -3.19 -8.05
N CYS A 100 -4.65 -2.30 -7.40
CA CYS A 100 -5.81 -2.67 -6.59
C CYS A 100 -7.02 -3.10 -7.44
N SER A 101 -7.06 -2.73 -8.72
CA SER A 101 -8.11 -3.16 -9.66
C SER A 101 -7.80 -4.50 -10.36
N HIS A 102 -6.53 -4.89 -10.44
CA HIS A 102 -6.14 -6.19 -10.97
C HIS A 102 -5.91 -7.20 -9.84
N THR A 103 -6.98 -7.91 -9.45
CA THR A 103 -6.88 -9.05 -8.53
C THR A 103 -5.99 -10.12 -9.17
N HIS A 104 -4.74 -10.27 -8.71
CA HIS A 104 -3.91 -11.43 -9.04
C HIS A 104 -4.51 -12.64 -8.31
N ILE A 105 -5.45 -13.34 -8.96
CA ILE A 105 -5.77 -14.72 -8.65
C ILE A 105 -4.52 -15.53 -9.02
N GLN A 106 -3.55 -15.65 -8.11
CA GLN A 106 -2.55 -16.71 -8.21
C GLN A 106 -3.19 -17.99 -7.69
N GLU A 107 -3.98 -18.65 -8.55
CA GLU A 107 -4.20 -20.09 -8.42
C GLU A 107 -2.85 -20.79 -8.61
N GLN A 108 -2.47 -21.60 -7.62
CA GLN A 108 -1.30 -22.46 -7.68
C GLN A 108 -1.49 -23.48 -8.82
N PRO A 109 -0.46 -23.79 -9.63
CA PRO A 109 -0.56 -24.91 -10.56
C PRO A 109 -0.73 -26.21 -9.78
N SER A 110 -1.85 -26.89 -10.02
CA SER A 110 -2.09 -28.25 -9.55
C SER A 110 -0.99 -29.17 -10.05
N LEU A 111 -0.22 -29.71 -9.10
CA LEU A 111 0.56 -30.92 -9.33
C LEU A 111 -0.42 -32.08 -9.51
N LEU A 112 -0.89 -32.32 -10.73
CA LEU A 112 -1.30 -33.67 -11.11
C LEU A 112 -0.02 -34.44 -11.45
N GLY A 113 0.50 -35.13 -10.44
CA GLY A 113 1.42 -36.23 -10.62
C GLY A 113 0.71 -37.44 -11.22
N THR A 114 1.38 -38.02 -12.22
CA THR A 114 1.41 -39.44 -12.66
C THR A 114 0.10 -40.21 -12.76
#